data_AF-A0A2A7UUB9-F1
#
_entry.id   AF-A0A2A7UUB9-F1
#
_cell.length_a   1.000
_cell.length_b   1.000
_cell.length_c   1.000
_cell.angle_alpha   90.00
_cell.angle_beta   90.00
_cell.angle_gamma   90.00
#
_symmetry.space_group_name_H-M   'P 1'
#
loop_
_entity.id
_entity.type
_entity.pdbx_description
1 polymer ?
#
loop_
_entity_poly.entity_id
_entity_poly.type
_entity_poly.pdbx_seq_one_letter_code
_entity_poly.pdbx_strand_id
1 'polypeptide(L)'
;MQMFQIVVIGAGETGTPLLQQMLNAPFVQVRGVADLDLNQPGIALARQHGVHVTTNFMELVDHTVDIIIDVSGAPSVREILRSNMVDTGNTHTLIVHESIAMLMMSLSAGRLVASKHGNMEYA
;
A
#
# COMPACT_ATOMS: atom_id res chain seq x y z
N MET A 1 23.09 3.89 -1.54
CA MET A 1 22.30 2.70 -1.16
C MET A 1 21.06 2.67 -2.04
N GLN A 2 20.70 1.52 -2.58
CA GLN A 2 19.45 1.37 -3.31
C GLN A 2 18.30 1.39 -2.28
N MET A 3 17.28 2.22 -2.51
CA MET A 3 16.10 2.34 -1.65
C MET A 3 14.89 1.80 -2.40
N PHE A 4 14.05 1.01 -1.73
CA PHE A 4 12.79 0.54 -2.29
C PHE A 4 11.82 1.72 -2.46
N GLN A 5 11.37 1.96 -3.69
CA GLN A 5 10.36 2.95 -4.04
C GLN A 5 8.98 2.33 -3.86
N ILE A 6 8.28 2.73 -2.80
CA ILE A 6 7.01 2.10 -2.41
C ILE A 6 5.87 3.11 -2.49
N VAL A 7 4.72 2.65 -2.98
CA VAL A 7 3.46 3.38 -2.86
C VAL A 7 2.45 2.53 -2.09
N VAL A 8 1.55 3.18 -1.37
CA VAL A 8 0.55 2.50 -0.53
C VAL A 8 -0.85 2.91 -0.98
N ILE A 9 -1.72 1.93 -1.18
CA ILE A 9 -3.13 2.15 -1.56
C ILE A 9 -4.00 1.54 -0.46
N GLY A 10 -4.85 2.37 0.13
CA GLY A 10 -5.53 2.08 1.40
C GLY A 10 -4.67 2.54 2.58
N ALA A 11 -5.19 3.50 3.34
CA ALA A 11 -4.52 4.13 4.47
C ALA A 11 -5.33 3.98 5.77
N GLY A 12 -6.25 3.03 5.80
CA GLY A 12 -7.05 2.71 6.98
C GLY A 12 -6.24 2.07 8.10
N GLU A 13 -6.95 1.65 9.16
CA GLU A 13 -6.34 1.10 10.36
C GLU A 13 -5.47 -0.15 10.10
N THR A 14 -5.87 -0.99 9.14
CA THR A 14 -5.13 -2.21 8.79
C THR A 14 -3.76 -1.89 8.18
N GLY A 15 -3.69 -0.90 7.29
CA GLY A 15 -2.46 -0.55 6.55
C GLY A 15 -1.52 0.40 7.30
N THR A 16 -2.05 1.21 8.22
CA THR A 16 -1.30 2.26 8.90
C THR A 16 -0.07 1.76 9.68
N PRO A 17 -0.13 0.64 10.43
CA PRO A 17 1.06 0.16 11.14
C PRO A 17 2.19 -0.27 10.21
N LEU A 18 1.87 -0.89 9.06
CA LEU A 18 2.87 -1.23 8.05
C LEU A 18 3.46 0.04 7.41
N LEU A 19 2.61 1.04 7.12
CA LEU A 19 3.07 2.35 6.65
C LEU A 19 4.05 2.99 7.65
N GLN A 20 3.75 2.95 8.95
CA GLN A 20 4.65 3.47 9.99
C GLN A 20 6.01 2.77 9.98
N GLN A 21 6.04 1.43 9.81
CA GLN A 21 7.29 0.69 9.71
C GLN A 21 8.08 1.09 8.45
N MET A 22 7.40 1.27 7.31
CA MET A 22 8.03 1.70 6.06
C MET A 22 8.63 3.12 6.16
N LEU A 23 7.90 4.07 6.76
CA LEU A 23 8.39 5.44 6.95
C LEU A 23 9.63 5.54 7.85
N ASN A 24 9.79 4.58 8.77
CA ASN A 24 10.93 4.53 9.68
C ASN A 24 12.12 3.73 9.12
N ALA A 25 11.95 3.04 7.99
CA ALA A 25 12.99 2.18 7.43
C ALA A 25 13.93 2.98 6.52
N PRO A 26 15.25 3.07 6.82
CA PRO A 26 16.19 3.90 6.07
C PRO A 26 16.47 3.40 4.64
N PHE A 27 15.94 2.24 4.27
CA PHE A 27 16.06 1.62 2.95
C PHE A 27 14.75 1.68 2.16
N VAL A 28 13.73 2.39 2.65
CA VAL A 28 12.43 2.55 1.99
C VAL A 28 12.17 4.03 1.74
N GLN A 29 11.75 4.35 0.53
CA GLN A 29 11.17 5.64 0.18
C GLN A 29 9.70 5.43 -0.14
N VAL A 30 8.82 5.88 0.75
CA VAL A 30 7.40 5.97 0.44
C VAL A 30 7.18 7.18 -0.48
N ARG A 31 6.74 6.92 -1.72
CA ARG A 31 6.55 7.93 -2.77
C ARG A 31 5.17 8.57 -2.72
N GLY A 32 4.17 7.84 -2.23
CA GLY A 32 2.85 8.37 -1.99
C GLY A 32 1.94 7.38 -1.28
N VAL A 33 0.85 7.93 -0.73
CA VAL A 33 -0.23 7.16 -0.11
C VAL A 33 -1.56 7.60 -0.69
N ALA A 34 -2.37 6.65 -1.15
CA ALA A 34 -3.70 6.92 -1.68
C ALA A 34 -4.80 6.29 -0.82
N ASP A 35 -5.83 7.07 -0.52
CA ASP A 35 -7.08 6.60 0.08
C ASP A 35 -8.22 7.51 -0.37
N LEU A 36 -9.42 6.97 -0.53
CA LEU A 36 -10.60 7.75 -0.89
C LEU A 36 -11.04 8.66 0.26
N ASP A 37 -10.77 8.27 1.50
CA ASP A 37 -11.02 9.08 2.70
C ASP A 37 -9.70 9.66 3.24
N LEU A 38 -9.52 10.97 3.04
CA LEU A 38 -8.33 11.69 3.49
C LEU A 38 -8.28 11.96 5.02
N ASN A 39 -9.27 11.47 5.78
CA ASN A 39 -9.28 11.50 7.24
C ASN A 39 -8.72 10.21 7.87
N GLN A 40 -8.35 9.23 7.05
CA GLN A 40 -7.82 7.96 7.54
C GLN A 40 -6.49 8.14 8.29
N PRO A 41 -6.21 7.29 9.30
CA PRO A 41 -5.02 7.44 10.15
C PRO A 41 -3.71 7.40 9.36
N GLY A 42 -3.63 6.58 8.32
CA GLY A 42 -2.46 6.49 7.45
C GLY A 42 -2.24 7.74 6.60
N ILE A 43 -3.30 8.48 6.24
CA ILE A 43 -3.18 9.75 5.52
C ILE A 43 -2.59 10.83 6.44
N ALA A 44 -3.08 10.92 7.67
CA ALA A 44 -2.51 11.82 8.68
C ALA A 44 -1.03 11.51 8.92
N LEU A 45 -0.68 10.23 9.05
CA LEU A 45 0.69 9.77 9.23
C LEU A 45 1.60 10.12 8.05
N ALA A 46 1.14 9.89 6.81
CA ALA A 46 1.90 10.21 5.60
C ALA A 46 2.18 11.71 5.50
N ARG A 47 1.17 12.56 5.76
CA ARG A 47 1.34 14.02 5.78
C ARG A 47 2.36 14.48 6.81
N GLN A 48 2.36 13.90 8.00
CA GLN A 48 3.34 14.23 9.06
C GLN A 48 4.79 13.94 8.62
N HIS A 49 4.98 12.96 7.74
CA HIS A 49 6.30 12.59 7.19
C HIS A 49 6.59 13.28 5.84
N GLY A 50 5.76 14.23 5.41
CA GLY A 50 5.96 14.95 4.14
C GLY A 50 5.72 14.11 2.90
N VAL A 51 5.05 12.95 3.03
CA VAL A 51 4.74 12.07 1.91
C VAL A 51 3.50 12.59 1.16
N HIS A 52 3.54 12.54 -0.16
CA HIS A 52 2.43 12.94 -1.00
C HIS A 52 1.19 12.06 -0.74
N VAL A 53 0.02 12.67 -0.65
CA VAL A 53 -1.26 11.98 -0.48
C VAL A 53 -2.25 12.39 -1.56
N THR A 54 -3.03 11.43 -2.05
CA THR A 54 -4.01 11.65 -3.12
C THR A 54 -5.24 10.76 -2.93
N THR A 55 -6.36 11.12 -3.51
CA THR A 55 -7.55 10.25 -3.62
C THR A 55 -7.52 9.39 -4.88
N ASN A 56 -6.57 9.62 -5.78
CA ASN A 56 -6.44 8.92 -7.04
C ASN A 56 -5.14 8.12 -7.06
N PHE A 57 -5.22 6.83 -6.75
CA PHE A 57 -4.03 5.99 -6.64
C PHE A 57 -3.24 5.85 -7.95
N MET A 58 -3.87 6.06 -9.12
CA MET A 58 -3.18 5.98 -10.40
C MET A 58 -2.16 7.09 -10.60
N GLU A 59 -2.27 8.21 -9.87
CA GLU A 59 -1.24 9.27 -9.87
C GLU A 59 0.09 8.80 -9.26
N LEU A 60 0.06 7.71 -8.49
CA LEU A 60 1.23 7.18 -7.81
C LEU A 60 1.93 6.07 -8.60
N VAL A 61 1.33 5.57 -9.68
CA VAL A 61 1.80 4.39 -10.38
C VAL A 61 2.64 4.78 -11.60
N ASP A 62 3.95 4.54 -11.52
CA ASP A 62 4.90 4.75 -12.63
C ASP A 62 6.02 3.69 -12.62
N HIS A 63 6.87 3.70 -13.65
CA HIS A 63 7.98 2.74 -13.79
C HIS A 63 9.13 2.92 -12.78
N THR A 64 9.10 3.98 -11.96
CA THR A 64 10.06 4.21 -10.88
C THR A 64 9.63 3.57 -9.57
N VAL A 65 8.41 3.06 -9.48
CA VAL A 65 7.89 2.35 -8.30
C VAL A 65 8.31 0.89 -8.34
N ASP A 66 8.94 0.41 -7.26
CA ASP A 66 9.34 -0.98 -7.12
C ASP A 66 8.17 -1.83 -6.61
N ILE A 67 7.42 -1.31 -5.63
CA ILE A 67 6.39 -2.07 -4.92
C ILE A 67 5.13 -1.21 -4.68
N ILE A 68 3.97 -1.76 -5.02
CA ILE A 68 2.66 -1.22 -4.66
C ILE A 68 2.09 -2.08 -3.54
N ILE A 69 1.88 -1.49 -2.36
CA ILE A 69 1.19 -2.14 -1.24
C ILE A 69 -0.31 -1.84 -1.35
N ASP A 70 -1.08 -2.78 -1.87
CA ASP A 70 -2.54 -2.70 -1.98
C ASP A 70 -3.22 -3.32 -0.75
N VAL A 71 -3.60 -2.45 0.18
CA VAL A 71 -4.37 -2.75 1.38
C VAL A 71 -5.76 -2.10 1.36
N SER A 72 -6.26 -1.78 0.17
CA SER A 72 -7.60 -1.20 -0.04
C SER A 72 -8.74 -2.19 0.20
N GLY A 73 -8.46 -3.49 0.08
CA GLY A 73 -9.48 -4.56 0.09
C GLY A 73 -10.39 -4.56 -1.15
N ALA A 74 -10.19 -3.65 -2.11
CA ALA A 74 -11.08 -3.48 -3.26
C ALA A 74 -10.60 -4.32 -4.46
N PRO A 75 -11.41 -5.29 -4.96
CA PRO A 75 -11.05 -6.07 -6.14
C PRO A 75 -10.83 -5.21 -7.39
N SER A 76 -11.55 -4.08 -7.50
CA SER A 76 -11.42 -3.15 -8.62
C SER A 76 -10.04 -2.48 -8.67
N VAL A 77 -9.45 -2.10 -7.53
CA VAL A 77 -8.09 -1.55 -7.47
C VAL A 77 -7.09 -2.56 -8.02
N ARG A 78 -7.22 -3.82 -7.62
CA ARG A 78 -6.36 -4.91 -8.08
C ARG A 78 -6.43 -5.11 -9.60
N GLU A 79 -7.64 -5.09 -10.15
CA GLU A 79 -7.85 -5.26 -11.58
C GLU A 79 -7.24 -4.08 -12.36
N ILE A 80 -7.54 -2.85 -11.95
CA ILE A 80 -7.02 -1.64 -12.58
C ILE A 80 -5.49 -1.63 -12.59
N LEU A 81 -4.85 -1.97 -11.45
CA LEU A 81 -3.39 -2.05 -11.37
C LEU A 81 -2.83 -3.09 -12.33
N ARG A 82 -3.43 -4.30 -12.40
CA ARG A 82 -2.97 -5.36 -13.31
C ARG A 82 -3.11 -4.97 -14.77
N SER A 83 -4.27 -4.43 -15.16
CA SER A 83 -4.48 -3.93 -16.53
C SER A 83 -3.44 -2.86 -16.86
N ASN A 84 -3.20 -1.91 -15.96
CA ASN A 84 -2.19 -0.87 -16.16
C ASN A 84 -0.77 -1.44 -16.32
N MET A 85 -0.37 -2.45 -15.53
CA MET A 85 0.95 -3.08 -15.68
C MET A 85 1.09 -3.73 -17.07
N VAL A 86 0.04 -4.37 -17.58
CA VAL A 86 0.03 -4.97 -18.93
C VAL A 86 0.08 -3.89 -20.01
N ASP A 87 -0.79 -2.89 -19.92
CA ASP A 87 -0.94 -1.83 -20.92
C ASP A 87 0.34 -0.99 -21.07
N THR A 88 1.07 -0.78 -19.98
CA THR A 88 2.33 -0.01 -19.95
C THR A 88 3.57 -0.89 -20.16
N GLY A 89 3.42 -2.21 -20.21
CA GLY A 89 4.56 -3.14 -20.24
C GLY A 89 5.43 -3.07 -18.99
N ASN A 90 4.86 -2.67 -17.85
CA ASN A 90 5.58 -2.58 -16.58
C ASN A 90 5.74 -3.97 -15.95
N THR A 91 6.92 -4.56 -16.14
CA THR A 91 7.31 -5.86 -15.55
C THR A 91 8.21 -5.71 -14.32
N HIS A 92 8.52 -4.48 -13.94
CA HIS A 92 9.40 -4.15 -12.82
C HIS A 92 8.64 -4.09 -11.49
N THR A 93 7.49 -3.43 -11.48
CA THR A 93 6.71 -3.17 -10.27
C THR A 93 6.00 -4.42 -9.75
N LEU A 94 6.13 -4.70 -8.45
CA LEU A 94 5.40 -5.78 -7.77
C LEU A 94 4.18 -5.25 -7.02
N ILE A 95 3.03 -5.90 -7.20
CA ILE A 95 1.80 -5.60 -6.45
C ILE A 95 1.68 -6.57 -5.27
N VAL A 96 1.73 -6.04 -4.05
CA VAL A 96 1.55 -6.79 -2.81
C VAL A 96 0.11 -6.65 -2.34
N HIS A 97 -0.62 -7.77 -2.32
CA HIS A 97 -1.98 -7.85 -1.81
C HIS A 97 -2.01 -7.73 -0.27
N GLU A 98 -3.12 -7.22 0.28
CA GLU A 98 -3.36 -7.16 1.72
C GLU A 98 -3.07 -8.46 2.49
N SER A 99 -3.33 -9.65 1.93
CA SER A 99 -3.08 -10.91 2.63
C SER A 99 -1.59 -11.13 2.92
N ILE A 100 -0.72 -10.71 2.01
CA ILE A 100 0.73 -10.73 2.20
C ILE A 100 1.16 -9.66 3.18
N ALA A 101 0.60 -8.45 3.12
CA ALA A 101 0.85 -7.39 4.10
C ALA A 101 0.48 -7.86 5.53
N MET A 102 -0.69 -8.47 5.69
CA MET A 102 -1.16 -9.02 6.95
C MET A 102 -0.30 -10.18 7.46
N LEU A 103 0.17 -11.04 6.56
CA LEU A 103 1.11 -12.10 6.90
C LEU A 103 2.44 -11.51 7.43
N MET A 104 3.02 -10.54 6.72
CA MET A 104 4.27 -9.88 7.13
C MET A 104 4.12 -9.21 8.50
N MET A 105 3.03 -8.49 8.73
CA MET A 105 2.73 -7.88 10.01
C MET A 105 2.56 -8.92 11.13
N SER A 106 1.83 -10.01 10.84
CA SER A 106 1.61 -11.08 11.82
C SER A 106 2.89 -11.78 12.22
N LEU A 107 3.75 -12.08 11.25
CA LEU A 107 5.08 -12.66 11.48
C LEU A 107 5.97 -11.69 12.27
N SER A 108 5.97 -10.41 11.91
CA SER A 108 6.75 -9.38 12.64
C SER A 108 6.26 -9.18 14.07
N ALA A 109 4.96 -9.33 14.33
CA ALA A 109 4.36 -9.16 15.65
C ALA A 109 4.41 -10.43 16.52
N GLY A 110 4.79 -11.58 15.94
CA GLY A 110 4.75 -12.88 16.62
C GLY A 110 3.34 -13.37 16.95
N ARG A 111 2.29 -12.79 16.35
CA ARG A 111 0.87 -13.15 16.57
C ARG A 111 0.04 -12.79 15.35
N LEU A 112 -1.06 -13.50 15.15
CA LEU A 112 -2.01 -13.17 14.09
C LEU A 112 -2.58 -11.76 14.31
N VAL A 113 -2.38 -10.88 13.33
CA VAL A 113 -3.03 -9.56 13.29
C VAL A 113 -4.34 -9.74 12.51
N ALA A 114 -5.46 -9.40 13.14
CA ALA A 114 -6.76 -9.46 12.48
C ALA A 114 -6.91 -8.27 11.51
N SER A 115 -7.41 -8.52 10.30
CA SER A 115 -7.92 -7.45 9.45
C SER A 115 -9.25 -6.94 10.02
N LYS A 116 -9.51 -5.63 9.92
CA LYS A 116 -10.87 -5.09 10.19
C LYS A 116 -11.85 -5.38 9.05
N HIS A 117 -11.36 -5.76 7.86
CA HIS A 117 -12.15 -6.41 6.81
C HIS A 117 -12.35 -7.89 7.19
N GLY A 118 -13.12 -8.13 8.25
CA GLY A 118 -13.62 -9.46 8.54
C GLY A 118 -14.60 -9.84 7.43
N ASN A 119 -14.30 -10.89 6.68
CA ASN A 119 -15.31 -11.66 5.97
C ASN A 119 -16.15 -10.89 4.93
N MET A 120 -15.56 -10.08 4.05
CA MET A 120 -16.16 -9.94 2.72
C MET A 120 -15.77 -11.18 1.93
N GLU A 121 -16.63 -12.19 2.07
CA GLU A 121 -16.58 -13.47 1.39
C GLU A 121 -16.24 -13.28 -0.08
N TYR A 122 -15.22 -14.01 -0.54
CA TYR A 122 -15.10 -14.41 -1.92
C TYR A 122 -16.31 -15.29 -2.23
N ALA A 123 -17.41 -14.66 -2.66
CA ALA A 123 -18.52 -15.31 -3.35
C ALA A 123 -18.28 -15.20 -4.86
#